data_AF-A0A4V2DS92-F1
#
_entry.id   AF-A0A4V2DS92-F1
#
_cell.length_a   1.000
_cell.length_b   1.000
_cell.length_c   1.000
_cell.angle_alpha   90.00
_cell.angle_beta   90.00
_cell.angle_gamma   90.00
#
_symmetry.space_group_name_H-M   'P 1'
#
loop_
_entity.id
_entity.type
_entity.pdbx_description
1 polymer ?
#
loop_
_entity_poly.entity_id
_entity_poly.type
_entity_poly.pdbx_seq_one_letter_code
_entity_poly.pdbx_strand_id
1 'polypeptide(L)'
;MRSKKISLVVVPLLITACSSNDKPLVQDVYNSQYDCSYDWNTELCEEEQTTTSSSSSHGGGYYYGGSGTRYVGPQYYDGNRKVNYLGRKVEPSTNLSVGQPFVSQVSKSSSKSSPVRGGFGRSGFSFGG
;
A
#
# COMPACT_ATOMS: atom_id res chain seq x y z
N MET A 1 22.69 3.16 57.51
CA MET A 1 21.82 3.43 56.33
C MET A 1 21.37 2.07 55.78
N ARG A 2 20.07 1.74 55.87
CA ARG A 2 19.53 0.44 55.43
C ARG A 2 19.27 0.50 53.92
N SER A 3 20.09 -0.14 53.10
CA SER A 3 19.85 -0.28 51.66
C SER A 3 18.71 -1.27 51.42
N LYS A 4 17.58 -0.79 50.88
CA LYS A 4 16.48 -1.64 50.41
C LYS A 4 16.80 -2.12 48.99
N LYS A 5 16.81 -3.44 48.77
CA LYS A 5 17.00 -4.02 47.44
C LYS A 5 15.67 -3.94 46.69
N ILE A 6 15.64 -3.17 45.60
CA ILE A 6 14.51 -3.09 44.69
C ILE A 6 14.71 -4.21 43.67
N SER A 7 13.77 -5.15 43.63
CA SER A 7 13.80 -6.23 42.63
C SER A 7 13.07 -5.74 41.39
N LEU A 8 13.83 -5.47 40.33
CA LEU A 8 13.30 -5.04 39.04
C LEU A 8 12.81 -6.28 38.28
N VAL A 9 11.53 -6.57 38.35
CA VAL A 9 10.91 -7.63 37.54
C VAL A 9 10.62 -7.05 36.16
N VAL A 10 11.51 -7.32 35.21
CA VAL A 10 11.28 -7.03 33.80
C VAL A 10 10.31 -8.07 33.28
N VAL A 11 9.02 -7.75 33.31
CA VAL A 11 8.00 -8.53 32.61
C VAL A 11 8.27 -8.36 31.12
N PRO A 12 8.58 -9.41 30.35
CA PRO A 12 8.54 -9.32 28.92
C PRO A 12 7.07 -9.17 28.57
N LEU A 13 6.61 -7.93 28.43
CA LEU A 13 5.49 -7.64 27.57
C LEU A 13 5.90 -8.26 26.24
N LEU A 14 5.32 -9.40 25.92
CA LEU A 14 5.28 -9.91 24.56
C LEU A 14 4.64 -8.77 23.78
N ILE A 15 5.48 -7.89 23.23
CA ILE A 15 5.10 -6.97 22.17
C ILE A 15 4.89 -7.86 20.97
N THR A 16 3.79 -8.63 21.02
CA THR A 16 3.13 -9.09 19.82
C THR A 16 2.76 -7.80 19.13
N ALA A 17 3.64 -7.35 18.24
CA ALA A 17 3.37 -6.32 17.28
C ALA A 17 2.32 -6.89 16.32
N CYS A 18 1.10 -7.09 16.83
CA CYS A 18 -0.08 -7.23 16.02
C CYS A 18 -0.16 -5.93 15.25
N SER A 19 0.17 -6.05 13.97
CA SER A 19 -0.04 -5.06 12.94
C SER A 19 -1.54 -4.74 12.86
N SER A 20 -2.10 -4.01 13.83
CA SER A 20 -3.54 -3.69 13.94
C SER A 20 -4.06 -2.72 12.88
N ASN A 21 -3.40 -2.68 11.73
CA ASN A 21 -3.83 -1.98 10.53
C ASN A 21 -3.83 -2.99 9.38
N ASP A 22 -4.52 -4.12 9.58
CA ASP A 22 -4.77 -5.20 8.60
C ASP A 22 -5.84 -4.76 7.57
N LYS A 23 -5.74 -3.51 7.10
CA LYS A 23 -6.55 -3.11 5.97
C LYS A 23 -5.95 -3.76 4.73
N PRO A 24 -6.74 -4.45 3.90
CA PRO A 24 -6.22 -4.98 2.67
C PRO A 24 -5.78 -3.83 1.77
N LEU A 25 -4.77 -4.11 0.95
CA LEU A 25 -4.38 -3.23 -0.12
C LEU A 25 -5.36 -3.41 -1.27
N VAL A 26 -5.76 -2.30 -1.86
CA VAL A 26 -6.71 -2.22 -2.95
C VAL A 26 -6.02 -1.52 -4.12
N GLN A 27 -6.31 -2.00 -5.33
CA GLN A 27 -5.82 -1.44 -6.58
C GLN A 27 -7.01 -1.26 -7.52
N ASP A 28 -7.26 -0.02 -7.89
CA ASP A 28 -8.33 0.34 -8.83
C ASP A 28 -8.02 -0.16 -10.24
N VAL A 29 -9.08 -0.54 -10.98
CA VAL A 29 -9.02 -0.96 -12.38
C VAL A 29 -9.67 0.10 -13.25
N TYR A 30 -9.15 0.31 -14.45
CA TYR A 30 -9.54 1.34 -15.41
C TYR A 30 -9.69 0.71 -16.79
N ASN A 31 -10.62 1.23 -17.60
CA ASN A 31 -10.82 0.76 -18.97
C ASN A 31 -9.74 1.25 -19.94
N SER A 32 -9.06 2.34 -19.59
CA SER A 32 -8.05 2.97 -20.44
C SER A 32 -6.94 3.62 -19.62
N GLN A 33 -5.79 3.84 -20.26
CA GLN A 33 -4.67 4.56 -19.64
C GLN A 33 -5.06 5.99 -19.27
N TYR A 34 -5.92 6.62 -20.10
CA TYR A 34 -6.38 7.98 -19.90
C TYR A 34 -7.20 8.11 -18.61
N ASP A 35 -8.13 7.18 -18.35
CA ASP A 35 -8.94 7.22 -17.13
C ASP A 35 -8.05 7.03 -15.89
N CYS A 36 -7.06 6.15 -15.99
CA CYS A 36 -6.09 5.95 -14.92
C CYS A 36 -5.20 7.18 -14.70
N SER A 37 -4.68 7.81 -15.75
CA SER A 37 -3.80 8.99 -15.64
C SER A 37 -4.55 10.31 -15.39
N TYR A 38 -5.87 10.27 -15.46
CA TYR A 38 -6.73 11.35 -15.01
C TYR A 38 -6.92 11.28 -13.49
N ASP A 39 -7.17 10.08 -12.96
CA ASP A 39 -7.25 9.86 -11.51
C ASP A 39 -5.87 9.96 -10.86
N TRP A 40 -4.87 9.30 -11.43
CA TRP A 40 -3.53 9.17 -10.89
C TRP A 40 -2.50 9.79 -11.84
N ASN A 41 -1.23 9.75 -11.48
CA ASN A 41 -0.17 10.13 -12.41
C ASN A 41 0.04 9.02 -13.45
N THR A 42 0.31 9.35 -14.71
CA THR A 42 0.59 8.37 -15.79
C THR A 42 1.66 7.34 -15.40
N GLU A 43 2.63 7.76 -14.60
CA GLU A 43 3.72 6.91 -14.10
C GLU A 43 3.29 5.84 -13.08
N LEU A 44 2.12 6.02 -12.46
CA LEU A 44 1.54 5.09 -11.48
C LEU A 44 0.56 4.11 -12.11
N CYS A 45 0.21 4.34 -13.38
CA CYS A 45 -0.70 3.50 -14.13
C CYS A 45 0.08 2.35 -14.76
N GLU A 46 -0.27 1.13 -14.38
CA GLU A 46 0.31 -0.09 -14.94
C GLU A 46 -0.75 -0.79 -15.80
N GLU A 47 -0.33 -1.50 -16.84
CA GLU A 47 -1.25 -2.36 -17.58
C GLU A 47 -1.63 -3.57 -16.72
N GLU A 48 -2.91 -3.95 -16.73
CA GLU A 48 -3.41 -5.16 -16.08
C GLU A 48 -2.76 -6.37 -16.79
N GLN A 49 -1.62 -6.82 -16.29
CA GLN A 49 -1.08 -8.11 -16.69
C GLN A 49 -2.00 -9.17 -16.12
N THR A 50 -2.85 -9.76 -16.96
CA THR A 50 -3.67 -10.95 -16.66
C THR A 50 -2.77 -12.14 -16.32
N THR A 51 -2.17 -12.08 -15.14
CA THR A 51 -1.50 -13.22 -14.50
C THR A 51 -2.56 -13.83 -13.61
N THR A 52 -3.32 -14.75 -14.20
CA THR A 52 -4.14 -15.70 -13.43
C THR A 52 -3.23 -16.37 -12.41
N SER A 53 -3.30 -15.88 -11.17
CA SER A 53 -2.99 -16.53 -9.90
C SER A 53 -1.95 -17.64 -9.95
N SER A 54 -0.71 -17.36 -9.56
CA SER A 54 0.07 -18.13 -8.58
C SER A 54 1.57 -17.86 -8.75
N SER A 55 2.23 -17.57 -7.62
CA SER A 55 3.66 -17.79 -7.37
C SER A 55 4.66 -17.29 -8.43
N SER A 56 5.41 -16.25 -8.05
CA SER A 56 6.85 -16.11 -8.36
C SER A 56 7.28 -16.41 -9.80
N SER A 57 7.47 -15.38 -10.63
CA SER A 57 8.66 -15.23 -11.50
C SER A 57 8.54 -14.05 -12.47
N HIS A 58 9.63 -13.28 -12.52
CA HIS A 58 10.20 -12.59 -13.67
C HIS A 58 9.57 -12.88 -15.04
N GLY A 59 9.23 -11.83 -15.78
CA GLY A 59 9.05 -11.92 -17.22
C GLY A 59 8.30 -10.74 -17.81
N GLY A 60 9.04 -9.76 -18.34
CA GLY A 60 8.46 -8.77 -19.25
C GLY A 60 7.93 -9.48 -20.49
N GLY A 61 6.62 -9.38 -20.71
CA GLY A 61 5.94 -9.97 -21.86
C GLY A 61 4.96 -8.98 -22.45
N TYR A 62 5.39 -8.27 -23.49
CA TYR A 62 4.53 -7.46 -24.34
C TYR A 62 3.63 -8.40 -25.16
N TYR A 63 2.38 -8.60 -24.74
CA TYR A 63 1.38 -9.30 -25.53
C TYR A 63 0.34 -8.31 -26.06
N TYR A 64 0.59 -7.82 -27.27
CA TYR A 64 -0.42 -7.20 -28.13
C TYR A 64 -1.42 -8.27 -28.57
N GLY A 65 -2.64 -8.25 -28.03
CA GLY A 65 -3.64 -9.28 -28.33
C GLY A 65 -5.07 -8.93 -27.93
N GLY A 66 -5.69 -7.97 -28.62
CA GLY A 66 -7.11 -8.06 -29.03
C GLY A 66 -8.25 -8.12 -27.99
N SER A 67 -8.02 -7.82 -26.71
CA SER A 67 -9.08 -7.63 -25.71
C SER A 67 -8.69 -6.44 -24.84
N GLY A 68 -9.57 -5.45 -24.71
CA GLY A 68 -9.26 -4.10 -24.20
C GLY A 68 -8.26 -4.10 -23.05
N THR A 69 -7.11 -3.46 -23.26
CA THR A 69 -6.05 -3.31 -22.26
C THR A 69 -6.62 -2.53 -21.09
N ARG A 70 -6.88 -3.22 -19.99
CA ARG A 70 -7.25 -2.58 -18.73
C ARG A 70 -5.99 -2.05 -18.07
N TYR A 71 -6.17 -0.96 -17.34
CA TYR A 71 -5.10 -0.32 -16.59
C TYR A 71 -5.41 -0.42 -15.11
N VAL A 72 -4.38 -0.49 -14.29
CA VAL A 72 -4.50 -0.56 -12.85
C VAL A 72 -3.74 0.59 -12.22
N GLY A 73 -4.38 1.23 -11.23
CA GLY A 73 -3.79 2.34 -10.48
C GLY A 73 -2.74 1.85 -9.47
N PRO A 74 -2.19 2.72 -8.62
CA PRO A 74 -1.28 2.32 -7.56
C PRO A 74 -2.00 1.54 -6.45
N GLN A 75 -1.25 0.76 -5.67
CA GLN A 75 -1.78 0.08 -4.49
C GLN A 75 -1.90 1.03 -3.29
N TYR A 76 -3.05 1.02 -2.64
CA TYR A 76 -3.31 1.83 -1.45
C TYR A 76 -4.10 1.02 -0.41
N TYR A 77 -4.16 1.48 0.84
CA TYR A 77 -4.96 0.80 1.87
C TYR A 77 -6.45 1.06 1.69
N ASP A 78 -7.29 0.05 1.88
CA ASP A 78 -8.74 0.23 1.79
C ASP A 78 -9.25 1.40 2.65
N GLY A 79 -10.10 2.24 2.06
CA GLY A 79 -10.58 3.49 2.66
C GLY A 79 -9.53 4.61 2.81
N ASN A 80 -8.30 4.45 2.32
CA ASN A 80 -7.28 5.49 2.25
C ASN A 80 -6.58 5.44 0.88
N ARG A 81 -7.24 6.01 -0.14
CA ARG A 81 -6.71 6.17 -1.51
C ARG A 81 -5.57 7.21 -1.53
N LYS A 82 -4.47 6.96 -0.81
CA LYS A 82 -3.29 7.82 -0.76
C LYS A 82 -2.03 6.99 -0.83
N VAL A 83 -1.13 7.37 -1.72
CA VAL A 83 0.15 6.69 -1.94
C VAL A 83 1.29 7.68 -1.87
N ASN A 84 2.47 7.20 -1.49
CA ASN A 84 3.70 7.97 -1.50
C ASN A 84 4.48 7.65 -2.76
N TYR A 85 4.65 8.65 -3.63
CA TYR A 85 5.36 8.58 -4.89
C TYR A 85 6.44 9.66 -4.91
N LEU A 86 7.70 9.26 -5.09
CA LEU A 86 8.86 10.18 -5.10
C LEU A 86 8.93 11.11 -3.87
N GLY A 87 8.52 10.61 -2.70
CA GLY A 87 8.50 11.39 -1.45
C GLY A 87 7.32 12.36 -1.33
N ARG A 88 6.39 12.38 -2.28
CA ARG A 88 5.15 13.17 -2.25
C ARG A 88 3.96 12.26 -2.03
N LYS A 89 2.98 12.73 -1.26
CA LYS A 89 1.69 12.06 -1.12
C LYS A 89 0.81 12.42 -2.30
N VAL A 90 0.36 11.42 -3.03
CA VAL A 90 -0.55 11.54 -4.18
C VAL A 90 -1.85 10.86 -3.81
N GLU A 91 -2.95 11.50 -4.18
CA GLU A 91 -4.32 11.01 -4.01
C GLU A 91 -5.03 11.08 -5.36
N PRO A 92 -6.06 10.24 -5.58
CA PRO A 92 -6.75 10.23 -6.85
C PRO A 92 -7.55 11.52 -7.01
N SER A 93 -7.50 12.10 -8.20
CA SER A 93 -8.28 13.31 -8.51
C SER A 93 -9.78 13.01 -8.56
N THR A 94 -10.17 11.86 -9.12
CA THR A 94 -11.58 11.44 -9.23
C THR A 94 -11.78 9.96 -8.88
N ASN A 95 -12.91 9.38 -9.30
CA ASN A 95 -13.27 7.99 -9.04
C ASN A 95 -13.76 7.35 -10.33
N LEU A 96 -12.87 7.32 -11.33
CA LEU A 96 -13.10 6.72 -12.64
C LEU A 96 -12.76 5.23 -12.67
N SER A 97 -12.49 4.63 -11.51
CA SER A 97 -12.25 3.21 -11.43
C SER A 97 -13.52 2.44 -11.82
N VAL A 98 -13.32 1.36 -12.55
CA VAL A 98 -14.37 0.52 -13.13
C VAL A 98 -14.16 -0.92 -12.73
N GLY A 99 -15.25 -1.64 -12.53
CA GLY A 99 -15.21 -3.06 -12.20
C GLY A 99 -14.80 -3.33 -10.75
N GLN A 100 -14.36 -4.56 -10.50
CA GLN A 100 -13.93 -5.00 -9.17
C GLN A 100 -12.45 -4.63 -8.98
N PRO A 101 -12.09 -3.90 -7.91
CA PRO A 101 -10.69 -3.59 -7.65
C PRO A 101 -9.94 -4.84 -7.19
N PHE A 102 -8.64 -4.89 -7.48
CA PHE A 102 -7.79 -5.97 -6.98
C PHE A 102 -7.48 -5.76 -5.51
N VAL A 103 -7.63 -6.83 -4.72
CA VAL A 103 -7.41 -6.81 -3.28
C VAL A 103 -6.22 -7.71 -2.95
N SER A 104 -5.19 -7.19 -2.30
CA SER A 104 -4.02 -7.94 -1.86
C SER A 104 -3.70 -7.68 -0.37
N GLN A 105 -3.06 -8.65 0.28
CA GLN A 105 -2.58 -8.49 1.67
C GLN A 105 -1.14 -7.95 1.72
N VAL A 106 -0.42 -8.02 0.60
CA VAL A 106 1.00 -7.69 0.49
C VAL A 106 1.20 -6.62 -0.59
N SER A 107 2.04 -5.63 -0.30
CA SER A 107 2.43 -4.60 -1.26
C SER A 107 3.42 -5.17 -2.27
N LYS A 108 3.21 -4.88 -3.55
CA LYS A 108 4.12 -5.25 -4.64
C LYS A 108 5.48 -4.56 -4.42
N SER A 109 6.56 -5.34 -4.46
CA SER A 109 7.93 -4.83 -4.31
C SER A 109 8.38 -3.97 -5.51
N SER A 110 7.77 -4.17 -6.68
CA SER A 110 8.06 -3.45 -7.92
C SER A 110 7.21 -2.19 -8.12
N SER A 111 6.28 -1.87 -7.22
CA SER A 111 5.42 -0.70 -7.39
C SER A 111 6.20 0.61 -7.24
N LYS A 112 5.96 1.55 -8.16
CA LYS A 112 6.60 2.88 -8.10
C LYS A 112 6.16 3.74 -6.90
N SER A 113 5.05 3.39 -6.28
CA SER A 113 4.50 4.07 -5.10
C SER A 113 4.31 3.12 -3.94
N SER A 114 4.40 3.66 -2.72
CA SER A 114 4.14 2.92 -1.48
C SER A 114 2.79 3.33 -0.87
N PRO A 115 1.96 2.37 -0.42
CA PRO A 115 0.71 2.67 0.29
C PRO A 115 0.98 3.52 1.54
N VAL A 116 0.26 4.63 1.72
CA VAL A 116 0.40 5.44 2.94
C VAL A 116 -0.42 4.80 4.04
N ARG A 117 0.25 4.13 4.97
CA ARG A 117 -0.40 3.61 6.17
C ARG A 117 -0.87 4.79 7.01
N GLY A 118 -2.17 4.82 7.32
CA GLY A 118 -2.72 5.79 8.26
C GLY A 118 -1.90 5.74 9.55
N GLY A 119 -1.13 6.79 9.80
CA GLY A 119 -0.16 6.81 10.88
C GLY A 119 -0.85 7.10 12.20
N PHE A 120 -0.51 6.34 13.23
CA PHE A 120 -0.35 6.92 14.55
C PHE A 120 0.61 8.11 14.39
N GLY A 121 0.06 9.33 14.50
CA GLY A 121 0.88 10.52 14.58
C GLY A 121 1.94 10.28 15.65
N ARG A 122 3.20 10.53 15.32
CA ARG A 122 4.25 10.63 16.31
C ARG A 122 3.95 11.86 17.16
N SER A 123 3.07 11.73 18.15
CA SER A 123 3.12 12.59 19.32
C SER A 123 4.49 12.32 19.95
N GLY A 124 5.40 13.27 19.81
CA GLY A 124 6.71 13.19 20.44
C GLY A 124 6.53 12.97 21.94
N PHE A 125 6.76 11.74 22.39
CA PHE A 125 7.02 11.47 23.81
C PHE A 125 8.44 11.95 24.08
N SER A 126 8.56 13.26 24.26
CA SER A 126 9.73 13.87 24.88
C SER A 126 9.67 13.49 26.36
N PHE A 127 10.29 12.36 26.73
CA PHE A 127 10.65 12.09 28.12
C PHE A 127 11.82 13.03 28.47
N GLY A 128 11.50 14.26 28.85
CA GLY A 128 12.43 15.23 29.39
C GLY A 128 11.83 15.85 30.64
N GLY A 129 12.39 15.49 31.81
CA GLY A 129 11.99 15.99 33.12
C GLY A 129 12.11 14.93 34.20
#